data_AF-A0A1F4VBD9-F1
#
_entry.id   AF-A0A1F4VBD9-F1
#
_cell.length_a   1.000
_cell.length_b   1.000
_cell.length_c   1.000
_cell.angle_alpha   90.00
_cell.angle_beta   90.00
_cell.angle_gamma   90.00
#
_symmetry.space_group_name_H-M   'P 1'
#
loop_
_entity.id
_entity.type
_entity.pdbx_description
1 polymer ?
#
loop_
_entity_poly.entity_id
_entity_poly.type
_entity_poly.pdbx_seq_one_letter_code
_entity_poly.pdbx_strand_id
1 'polypeptide(L)' 'MGENIKKRRTKLGLSQEDFAQKSGVKYTTLTKIESGVIKTPSVLMVEKIAKALGVSIEDLLK' A
#
# COMPACT_ATOMS: atom_id res chain seq x y z
N MET A 1 0.76 7.61 5.83
CA MET A 1 0.55 6.25 5.28
C MET A 1 -0.16 6.18 3.93
N GLY A 2 -1.49 6.36 3.83
CA GLY A 2 -2.25 6.11 2.58
C GLY A 2 -1.73 6.89 1.36
N GLU A 3 -1.47 8.19 1.54
CA GLU A 3 -0.90 9.04 0.49
C GLU A 3 0.54 8.66 0.13
N ASN A 4 1.34 8.21 1.12
CA ASN A 4 2.71 7.72 0.87
C ASN A 4 2.71 6.44 0.04
N ILE A 5 1.80 5.51 0.30
CA ILE A 5 1.60 4.30 -0.51
C ILE A 5 1.26 4.69 -1.95
N LYS A 6 0.29 5.59 -2.12
CA LYS A 6 -0.12 6.10 -3.44
C LYS A 6 1.06 6.71 -4.20
N LYS A 7 1.82 7.62 -3.57
CA LYS A 7 3.00 8.28 -4.19
C LYS A 7 4.06 7.27 -4.64
N ARG A 8 4.39 6.28 -3.79
CA ARG A 8 5.38 5.26 -4.12
C ARG A 8 4.89 4.34 -5.24
N ARG A 9 3.62 3.91 -5.17
CA ARG A 9 2.98 3.12 -6.22
C ARG A 9 3.02 3.83 -7.57
N THR A 10 2.66 5.12 -7.62
CA THR A 10 2.70 5.90 -8.86
C THR A 10 4.12 6.12 -9.36
N LYS A 11 5.11 6.25 -8.46
CA LYS A 11 6.53 6.35 -8.83
C LYS A 11 7.05 5.06 -9.50
N LEU A 12 6.46 3.91 -9.15
CA LEU A 12 6.72 2.62 -9.80
C LEU A 12 5.92 2.42 -11.09
N GLY A 13 5.07 3.38 -11.49
CA GLY A 13 4.22 3.26 -12.68
C GLY A 13 3.09 2.24 -12.55
N LEU A 14 2.77 1.79 -11.33
CA LEU A 14 1.77 0.74 -11.09
C LEU A 14 0.38 1.33 -10.92
N SER A 15 -0.64 0.71 -11.52
CA SER A 15 -2.04 0.99 -11.18
C SER A 15 -2.39 0.43 -9.80
N GLN A 16 -3.55 0.81 -9.24
CA GLN A 16 -4.03 0.22 -7.99
C GLN A 16 -4.29 -1.29 -8.15
N GLU A 17 -4.76 -1.74 -9.31
CA GLU A 17 -4.99 -3.15 -9.60
C GLU A 17 -3.68 -3.93 -9.69
N ASP A 18 -2.70 -3.43 -10.46
CA ASP A 18 -1.38 -4.05 -10.57
C ASP A 18 -0.71 -4.17 -9.20
N PHE A 19 -0.80 -3.11 -8.40
CA PHE A 19 -0.19 -3.09 -7.08
C PHE A 19 -0.92 -4.01 -6.08
N ALA A 20 -2.25 -4.10 -6.16
CA ALA A 20 -3.03 -5.05 -5.37
C ALA A 20 -2.63 -6.50 -5.69
N GLN A 21 -2.51 -6.83 -6.98
CA GLN A 21 -2.05 -8.14 -7.43
C GLN A 21 -0.61 -8.42 -6.97
N LYS A 22 0.29 -7.44 -7.11
CA LYS A 22 1.70 -7.55 -6.70
C LYS A 22 1.87 -7.71 -5.19
N SER A 23 1.08 -7.01 -4.39
CA SER A 23 1.14 -7.05 -2.93
C SER A 23 0.37 -8.21 -2.30
N GLY A 24 -0.49 -8.89 -3.06
CA GLY A 24 -1.39 -9.92 -2.51
C GLY A 24 -2.38 -9.33 -1.51
N VAL A 25 -2.73 -8.06 -1.68
CA VAL A 25 -3.76 -7.33 -0.94
C VAL A 25 -4.96 -7.15 -1.86
N LYS A 26 -6.18 -7.25 -1.32
CA LYS A 26 -7.38 -7.03 -2.14
C LYS A 26 -7.40 -5.58 -2.65
N TYR A 27 -7.74 -5.40 -3.92
CA TYR A 27 -7.88 -4.10 -4.57
C TYR A 27 -8.73 -3.13 -3.73
N THR A 28 -9.91 -3.57 -3.30
CA THR A 28 -10.83 -2.75 -2.50
C THR A 28 -10.22 -2.32 -1.16
N THR A 29 -9.38 -3.14 -0.56
CA THR A 29 -8.70 -2.81 0.70
C THR A 29 -7.55 -1.83 0.46
N LEU A 30 -6.78 -2.01 -0.62
CA LEU A 30 -5.76 -1.05 -1.03
C LEU A 30 -6.37 0.34 -1.29
N THR A 31 -7.46 0.41 -2.06
CA THR A 31 -8.16 1.68 -2.34
C THR A 31 -8.63 2.34 -1.04
N LYS A 32 -9.21 1.56 -0.11
CA LYS A 32 -9.63 2.10 1.20
C LYS A 32 -8.46 2.64 2.03
N ILE A 33 -7.28 2.04 1.94
CA ILE A 33 -6.07 2.55 2.60
C ILE A 33 -5.59 3.84 1.93
N GLU A 34 -5.47 3.85 0.60
CA GLU A 34 -5.01 5.02 -0.16
C GLU A 34 -5.95 6.22 0.02
N SER A 35 -7.26 5.98 0.11
CA SER A 35 -8.28 7.00 0.37
C SER A 35 -8.44 7.38 1.86
N GLY A 36 -7.67 6.76 2.77
CA GLY A 36 -7.70 7.08 4.20
C GLY A 36 -8.92 6.57 4.97
N VAL A 37 -9.75 5.72 4.36
CA VAL A 37 -10.88 5.04 5.02
C VAL A 37 -10.35 4.03 6.05
N ILE A 38 -9.31 3.27 5.69
CA ILE A 38 -8.58 2.40 6.61
C ILE A 38 -7.33 3.15 7.06
N LYS A 39 -7.38 3.69 8.29
CA LYS A 39 -6.25 4.40 8.90
C LYS A 39 -5.27 3.45 9.60
N THR A 40 -5.77 2.31 10.08
CA THR A 40 -5.01 1.32 10.83
C THR A 40 -5.17 -0.07 10.20
N PRO A 41 -4.42 -0.37 9.11
CA PRO A 41 -4.34 -1.73 8.60
C PRO A 41 -3.66 -2.65 9.61
N SER A 42 -3.89 -3.97 9.50
CA SER A 42 -3.13 -4.94 10.28
C SER A 42 -1.66 -4.97 9.84
N VAL A 43 -0.76 -5.30 10.78
CA VAL A 43 0.68 -5.40 10.53
C VAL A 43 1.01 -6.27 9.32
N LEU A 44 0.35 -7.43 9.20
CA LEU A 44 0.45 -8.33 8.04
C LEU A 44 0.17 -7.63 6.69
N MET A 45 -0.79 -6.71 6.65
CA MET A 45 -1.11 -5.96 5.44
C MET A 45 -0.07 -4.89 5.15
N VAL A 46 0.42 -4.22 6.20
CA VAL A 46 1.50 -3.24 6.06
C VAL A 46 2.78 -3.92 5.55
N GLU A 47 3.11 -5.10 6.05
CA GLU A 47 4.22 -5.93 5.57
C GLU A 47 4.09 -6.29 4.09
N LYS A 48 2.91 -6.73 3.65
CA LYS A 48 2.64 -7.05 2.24
C LYS A 48 2.85 -5.83 1.33
N ILE A 49 2.33 -4.68 1.75
CA ILE A 49 2.46 -3.42 1.00
C ILE A 49 3.93 -2.96 0.98
N ALA A 50 4.61 -2.99 2.12
CA ALA A 50 6.01 -2.64 2.27
C ALA A 50 6.90 -3.50 1.36
N LYS A 51 6.70 -4.82 1.40
CA LYS A 51 7.41 -5.78 0.55
C LYS A 51 7.17 -5.54 -0.94
N ALA A 52 5.95 -5.21 -1.35
CA ALA A 52 5.62 -4.95 -2.75
C ALA A 52 6.19 -3.62 -3.27
N LEU A 53 6.33 -2.63 -2.38
CA LEU A 53 6.96 -1.34 -2.67
C LEU A 53 8.49 -1.37 -2.53
N GLY A 54 9.05 -2.42 -1.94
CA GLY A 54 10.49 -2.53 -1.66
C GLY A 54 10.97 -1.54 -0.59
N VAL A 55 10.12 -1.23 0.39
CA VAL A 55 10.42 -0.28 1.48
C VAL A 55 10.17 -0.94 2.83
N SER A 56 10.75 -0.38 3.89
CA SER A 56 10.46 -0.81 5.26
C SER A 56 9.07 -0.34 5.73
N ILE A 57 8.49 -1.05 6.69
CA ILE A 57 7.21 -0.67 7.33
C ILE A 57 7.28 0.73 7.93
N GLU A 58 8.40 1.08 8.55
CA GLU A 58 8.65 2.41 9.12
C GLU A 58 8.57 3.52 8.07
N ASP A 59 8.98 3.25 6.83
CA ASP A 59 8.92 4.18 5.69
C ASP A 59 7.48 4.42 5.20
N LEU A 60 6.53 3.56 5.59
CA LEU A 60 5.09 3.72 5.34
C LEU A 60 4.36 4.40 6.50
N LEU A 61 4.88 4.27 7.72
CA LEU A 61 4.32 4.84 8.94
C LEU A 61 4.77 6.29 9.18
N LYS A 62 5.93 6.70 8.64
CA LYS A 62 6.29 8.11 8.46
C LYS A 62 5.29 8.83 7.55
#